data_AF-A0A969Q058-F1
#
_entry.id   AF-A0A969Q058-F1
#
_cell.length_a   1.000
_cell.length_b   1.000
_cell.length_c   1.000
_cell.angle_alpha   90.00
_cell.angle_beta   90.00
_cell.angle_gamma   90.00
#
_symmetry.space_group_name_H-M   'P 1'
#
loop_
_entity.id
_entity.type
_entity.pdbx_description
1 polymer ?
#
loop_
_entity_poly.entity_id
_entity_poly.type
_entity_poly.pdbx_seq_one_letter_code
_entity_poly.pdbx_strand_id
1 'polypeptide(L)'
;MAELQQLQSSKPEDPLPVPAIEPPSSPTPVVPAQEFVRRTLIQTKTKLQDLPQAIRHRPRKMSLAGFLTMPSKGFTLGACCSALLFGTILIASQSPQIPVLCKTLDNCARDEEFEEIYAQELEEGKTLILGIEQAQNVAQLKTIRDRLSIAIIRLSTIPKDVRVYRDARKVLREYQNYLNLTQVEIAKEDQAQQQLATIDRLSDTAAQRTTTANTVSQYQDAKTEWEKIQQQLKTIPSNTFVRDEVQAQLQKANAKIKTIQSEIEQLVTQAEQRLEKVTQQAKQQRIAQITAVRASAPKTPLTTPVVRAAQPLVQSNLKFLLIQLIILPKNLTQR
;
A
#
# COMPACT_ATOMS: atom_id res chain seq x y z
N MET A 1 34.70 3.73 -28.89
CA MET A 1 35.60 4.01 -27.76
C MET A 1 34.82 3.63 -26.51
N ALA A 2 34.69 2.34 -26.18
CA ALA A 2 35.73 1.39 -25.75
C ALA A 2 36.20 1.69 -24.32
N GLU A 3 35.48 1.17 -23.32
CA GLU A 3 36.03 0.59 -22.08
C GLU A 3 34.90 0.04 -21.21
N LEU A 4 35.21 -0.98 -20.41
CA LEU A 4 34.34 -1.75 -19.48
C LEU A 4 33.62 -2.97 -20.07
N GLN A 5 34.42 -3.85 -20.69
CA GLN A 5 34.24 -5.30 -20.59
C GLN A 5 35.36 -5.87 -19.72
N GLN A 6 35.07 -6.14 -18.45
CA GLN A 6 35.74 -7.16 -17.66
C GLN A 6 35.09 -7.20 -16.28
N LEU A 7 34.26 -8.21 -16.04
CA LEU A 7 34.14 -8.86 -14.74
C LEU A 7 33.41 -10.21 -14.95
N GLN A 8 34.26 -11.25 -14.93
CA GLN A 8 34.03 -12.51 -14.23
C GLN A 8 33.00 -13.50 -14.77
N SER A 9 33.53 -14.34 -15.66
CA SER A 9 33.26 -15.78 -15.70
C SER A 9 33.35 -16.37 -14.29
N SER A 10 32.21 -16.79 -13.76
CA SER A 10 32.11 -17.66 -12.58
C SER A 10 31.68 -19.05 -13.03
N LYS A 11 32.44 -20.02 -12.55
CA LYS A 11 32.33 -21.47 -12.75
C LYS A 11 31.00 -21.96 -12.14
N PRO A 12 30.24 -22.85 -12.79
CA PRO A 12 29.03 -23.41 -12.20
C PRO A 12 29.42 -24.36 -11.06
N GLU A 13 29.02 -24.01 -9.84
CA GLU A 13 29.02 -24.92 -8.69
C GLU A 13 27.86 -25.91 -8.83
N ASP A 14 28.15 -27.18 -8.56
CA ASP A 14 27.17 -28.26 -8.53
C ASP A 14 26.09 -28.00 -7.45
N PRO A 15 24.81 -28.29 -7.74
CA PRO A 15 23.72 -28.03 -6.80
C PRO A 15 23.84 -28.92 -5.56
N LEU A 16 23.96 -28.29 -4.40
CA LEU A 16 23.87 -28.95 -3.10
C LEU A 16 22.47 -29.60 -2.93
N PRO A 17 22.40 -30.76 -2.25
CA PRO A 17 21.15 -31.46 -2.01
C PRO A 17 20.20 -30.60 -1.15
N VAL A 18 19.00 -30.39 -1.69
CA VAL A 18 17.91 -29.67 -1.02
C VAL A 18 17.43 -30.51 0.17
N PRO A 19 17.45 -29.99 1.42
CA PRO A 19 16.89 -30.68 2.56
C PRO A 19 15.37 -30.82 2.40
N ALA A 20 14.85 -32.01 2.73
CA ALA A 20 13.43 -32.30 2.70
C ALA A 20 12.65 -31.29 3.58
N ILE A 21 11.72 -30.57 2.97
CA ILE A 21 10.81 -29.66 3.65
C ILE A 21 9.74 -30.52 4.33
N GLU A 22 9.78 -30.60 5.65
CA GLU A 22 8.67 -31.15 6.45
C GLU A 22 7.41 -30.30 6.24
N PRO A 23 6.23 -30.93 6.12
CA PRO A 23 4.98 -30.20 5.95
C PRO A 23 4.68 -29.34 7.19
N PRO A 24 4.21 -28.09 7.02
CA PRO A 24 3.92 -27.21 8.13
C PRO A 24 2.82 -27.80 9.01
N SER A 25 3.17 -28.01 10.28
CA SER A 25 2.25 -28.25 11.38
C SER A 25 1.15 -27.18 11.38
N SER A 26 -0.08 -27.63 11.66
CA SER A 26 -1.34 -26.88 11.61
C SER A 26 -1.25 -25.45 12.18
N PRO A 27 -1.93 -24.47 11.55
CA PRO A 27 -1.87 -23.09 11.97
C PRO A 27 -2.56 -22.91 13.32
N THR A 28 -1.78 -22.59 14.34
CA THR A 28 -2.29 -21.99 15.59
C THR A 28 -3.08 -20.72 15.22
N PRO A 29 -4.27 -20.47 15.79
CA PRO A 29 -5.04 -19.27 15.49
C PRO A 29 -4.28 -18.04 15.98
N VAL A 30 -3.60 -17.37 15.05
CA VAL A 30 -3.03 -16.04 15.25
C VAL A 30 -4.21 -15.08 15.35
N VAL A 31 -4.57 -14.72 16.58
CA VAL A 31 -5.42 -13.54 16.81
C VAL A 31 -4.68 -12.37 16.15
N PRO A 32 -5.28 -11.66 15.18
CA PRO A 32 -4.58 -10.62 14.46
C PRO A 32 -4.14 -9.56 15.46
N ALA A 33 -2.82 -9.31 15.55
CA ALA A 33 -2.22 -8.32 16.44
C ALA A 33 -2.89 -6.93 16.31
N GLN A 34 -3.58 -6.66 15.19
CA GLN A 34 -4.36 -5.46 14.94
C GLN A 34 -5.60 -5.29 15.84
N GLU A 35 -6.35 -6.36 16.10
CA GLU A 35 -7.51 -6.30 16.99
C GLU A 35 -7.02 -6.00 18.42
N PHE A 36 -5.86 -6.54 18.78
CA PHE A 36 -5.20 -6.28 20.05
C PHE A 36 -4.71 -4.82 20.16
N VAL A 37 -4.09 -4.25 19.12
CA VAL A 37 -3.63 -2.84 19.12
C VAL A 37 -4.80 -1.86 19.21
N ARG A 38 -5.88 -2.06 18.44
CA ARG A 38 -7.08 -1.22 18.57
C ARG A 38 -7.77 -1.40 19.92
N ARG A 39 -7.87 -2.63 20.45
CA ARG A 39 -8.44 -2.87 21.78
C ARG A 39 -7.59 -2.31 22.91
N THR A 40 -6.26 -2.35 22.80
CA THR A 40 -5.37 -1.72 23.79
C THR A 40 -5.47 -0.20 23.74
N LEU A 41 -5.56 0.41 22.55
CA LEU A 41 -5.85 1.83 22.37
C LEU A 41 -7.19 2.24 23.02
N ILE A 42 -8.26 1.47 22.80
CA ILE A 42 -9.57 1.73 23.39
C ILE A 42 -9.55 1.57 24.93
N GLN A 43 -8.81 0.60 25.48
CA GLN A 43 -8.66 0.44 26.93
C GLN A 43 -7.82 1.55 27.57
N THR A 44 -6.81 2.08 26.87
CA THR A 44 -6.04 3.22 27.37
C THR A 44 -6.83 4.53 27.38
N LYS A 45 -7.81 4.69 26.48
CA LYS A 45 -8.72 5.85 26.45
C LYS A 45 -9.51 6.02 27.75
N THR A 46 -9.97 4.92 28.35
CA THR A 46 -10.68 4.94 29.64
C THR A 46 -9.75 5.38 30.77
N LYS A 47 -8.49 4.91 30.76
CA LYS A 47 -7.49 5.29 31.78
C LYS A 47 -7.02 6.74 31.69
N LEU A 48 -6.93 7.33 30.48
CA LEU A 48 -6.56 8.74 30.33
C LEU A 48 -7.68 9.70 30.79
N GLN A 49 -8.94 9.28 30.75
CA GLN A 49 -10.06 10.04 31.31
C GLN A 49 -10.09 10.00 32.85
N ASP A 50 -9.52 8.95 33.44
CA ASP A 50 -9.41 8.75 34.90
C ASP A 50 -8.13 9.34 35.51
N LEU A 51 -7.28 10.03 34.75
CA LEU A 51 -6.15 10.74 35.35
C LEU A 51 -6.68 11.82 36.32
N PRO A 52 -6.19 11.86 37.56
CA PRO A 52 -6.78 12.68 38.61
C PRO A 52 -6.78 14.16 38.19
N GLN A 53 -7.98 14.77 38.14
CA GLN A 53 -8.17 16.23 38.05
C GLN A 53 -7.60 16.99 39.29
N ALA A 54 -6.83 16.32 40.14
CA ALA A 54 -6.34 16.80 41.42
C ALA A 54 -5.31 17.94 41.31
N ILE A 55 -4.80 18.25 40.11
CA ILE A 55 -3.94 19.41 39.85
C ILE A 55 -4.71 20.46 39.04
N ARG A 56 -5.98 20.72 39.38
CA ARG A 56 -6.57 22.05 39.14
C ARG A 56 -6.16 22.95 40.29
N HIS A 57 -4.89 23.34 40.34
CA HIS A 57 -4.56 24.59 41.03
C HIS A 57 -5.34 25.68 40.28
N ARG A 58 -6.39 26.19 40.94
CA ARG A 58 -7.08 27.40 40.49
C ARG A 58 -5.98 28.42 40.21
N PRO A 59 -5.83 28.98 39.00
CA PRO A 59 -5.06 30.21 38.88
C PRO A 59 -5.71 31.16 39.88
N ARG A 60 -4.96 31.55 40.91
CA ARG A 60 -5.37 32.67 41.76
C ARG A 60 -5.54 33.81 40.79
N LYS A 61 -6.78 34.11 40.44
CA LYS A 61 -7.14 35.33 39.73
C LYS A 61 -6.62 36.46 40.59
N MET A 62 -5.41 36.95 40.28
CA MET A 62 -5.04 38.29 40.68
C MET A 62 -6.03 39.16 39.92
N SER A 63 -7.07 39.58 40.64
CA SER A 63 -8.00 40.59 40.21
C SER A 63 -7.22 41.87 39.98
N LEU A 64 -6.65 42.03 38.78
CA LEU A 64 -6.25 43.32 38.27
C LEU A 64 -7.53 43.97 37.74
N ALA A 65 -8.35 44.45 38.68
CA ALA A 65 -9.49 45.28 38.38
C ALA A 65 -8.98 46.61 37.83
N GLY A 66 -9.37 46.90 36.59
CA GLY A 66 -9.26 48.21 35.99
C GLY A 66 -8.00 48.38 35.14
N PHE A 67 -8.12 48.19 33.83
CA PHE A 67 -7.63 49.20 32.88
C PHE A 67 -8.31 49.00 31.50
N LEU A 68 -9.24 49.90 31.21
CA LEU A 68 -9.65 50.46 29.92
C LEU A 68 -9.98 49.52 28.75
N THR A 69 -11.28 49.40 28.52
CA THR A 69 -11.89 49.15 27.21
C THR A 69 -11.50 50.24 26.20
N MET A 70 -11.04 49.87 25.02
CA MET A 70 -11.25 50.65 23.80
C MET A 70 -11.60 49.73 22.62
N PRO A 71 -12.57 50.12 21.78
CA PRO A 71 -12.86 49.46 20.52
C PRO A 71 -12.10 50.17 19.39
N SER A 72 -11.46 49.43 18.48
CA SER A 72 -11.27 49.96 17.13
C SER A 72 -11.04 48.87 16.09
N LYS A 73 -11.73 49.09 14.97
CA LYS A 73 -11.59 48.41 13.69
C LYS A 73 -10.28 48.86 13.03
N GLY A 74 -9.69 48.00 12.18
CA GLY A 74 -8.86 48.45 11.06
C GLY A 74 -7.38 48.10 11.12
N PHE A 75 -7.01 47.21 10.21
CA PHE A 75 -5.76 47.17 9.42
C PHE A 75 -4.76 48.33 9.63
N THR A 76 -3.47 48.04 9.84
CA THR A 76 -2.34 48.69 9.12
C THR A 76 -0.99 48.03 9.38
N LEU A 77 -0.31 47.75 8.27
CA LEU A 77 1.13 47.57 8.11
C LEU A 77 1.87 48.86 8.54
N GLY A 78 3.00 48.75 9.25
CA GLY A 78 3.95 49.88 9.33
C GLY A 78 4.82 49.98 10.57
N ALA A 79 6.11 49.70 10.38
CA ALA A 79 7.30 50.41 10.85
C ALA A 79 7.41 51.02 12.28
N CYS A 80 8.52 50.64 12.93
CA CYS A 80 9.41 51.45 13.77
C CYS A 80 8.84 52.61 14.61
N CYS A 81 8.94 52.47 15.95
CA CYS A 81 9.52 53.52 16.79
C CYS A 81 10.07 52.95 18.11
N SER A 82 11.21 53.51 18.48
CA SER A 82 12.05 53.26 19.64
C SER A 82 11.49 53.89 20.95
N ALA A 83 12.18 53.58 22.05
CA ALA A 83 12.19 54.21 23.39
C ALA A 83 11.39 53.46 24.48
N LEU A 84 12.06 52.81 25.43
CA LEU A 84 12.65 53.38 26.66
C LEU A 84 11.63 54.06 27.58
N LEU A 85 11.11 53.29 28.55
CA LEU A 85 10.85 53.80 29.91
C LEU A 85 11.20 52.73 30.95
N PHE A 86 12.22 53.06 31.73
CA PHE A 86 12.68 52.39 32.94
C PHE A 86 11.62 52.43 34.06
N GLY A 87 11.72 51.46 34.97
CA GLY A 87 11.63 51.78 36.41
C GLY A 87 10.45 51.20 37.18
N THR A 88 10.60 49.97 37.65
CA THR A 88 10.36 49.61 39.08
C THR A 88 11.03 48.26 39.33
N ILE A 89 12.14 48.30 40.06
CA ILE A 89 12.80 47.10 40.57
C ILE A 89 11.97 46.65 41.77
N LEU A 90 10.96 45.81 41.54
CA LEU A 90 10.45 44.96 42.60
C LEU A 90 11.47 43.84 42.79
N ILE A 91 12.32 44.00 43.79
CA ILE A 91 13.15 42.93 44.32
C ILE A 91 12.20 41.95 45.02
N ALA A 92 11.50 41.11 44.25
CA ALA A 92 11.02 39.85 44.76
C ALA A 92 12.26 38.97 44.92
N SER A 93 12.95 39.13 46.05
CA SER A 93 14.06 38.28 46.47
C SER A 93 13.51 36.89 46.74
N GLN A 94 13.33 36.10 45.69
CA GLN A 94 13.32 34.65 45.81
C GLN A 94 14.76 34.27 46.22
N SER A 95 15.01 34.24 47.53
CA SER A 95 16.28 33.81 48.11
C SER A 95 16.58 32.39 47.64
N PRO A 96 17.55 32.16 46.73
CA PRO A 96 17.69 30.88 46.03
C PRO A 96 18.34 29.76 46.87
N GLN A 97 18.69 30.02 48.14
CA GLN A 97 19.81 29.30 48.78
C GLN A 97 19.49 28.54 50.06
N ILE A 98 18.21 28.32 50.42
CA ILE A 98 17.90 27.40 51.53
C ILE A 98 16.97 26.27 51.05
N PRO A 99 17.46 25.32 50.23
CA PRO A 99 16.68 24.19 49.73
C PRO A 99 16.04 23.35 50.85
N VAL A 100 16.61 23.38 52.06
CA VAL A 100 16.08 22.69 53.24
C VAL A 100 14.78 23.34 53.75
N LEU A 101 14.64 24.67 53.69
CA LEU A 101 13.44 25.38 54.16
C LEU A 101 12.31 25.36 53.13
N CYS A 102 12.63 25.34 51.82
CA CYS A 102 11.61 25.23 50.78
C CYS A 102 10.86 23.89 50.84
N LYS A 103 11.55 22.80 51.20
CA LYS A 103 10.94 21.48 51.38
C LYS A 103 9.96 21.43 52.56
N THR A 104 10.22 22.20 53.61
CA THR A 104 9.35 22.28 54.80
C THR A 104 8.16 23.21 54.60
N LEU A 105 8.29 24.19 53.71
CA LEU A 105 7.28 25.21 53.42
C LEU A 105 6.44 24.93 52.16
N ASP A 106 6.70 23.82 51.46
CA ASP A 106 6.02 23.41 50.21
C ASP A 106 5.98 24.52 49.14
N ASN A 107 7.02 25.36 49.10
CA ASN A 107 7.12 26.56 48.26
C ASN A 107 8.41 26.58 47.45
N CYS A 108 8.76 25.43 46.85
CA CYS A 108 9.91 25.32 45.96
C CYS A 108 9.52 25.86 44.58
N ALA A 109 10.01 27.03 44.18
CA ALA A 109 9.86 27.56 42.81
C ALA A 109 10.27 26.55 41.72
N ARG A 110 11.19 25.63 42.04
CA ARG A 110 11.60 24.54 41.14
C ARG A 110 10.48 23.51 40.89
N ASP A 111 9.67 23.17 41.89
CA ASP A 111 8.58 22.21 41.70
C ASP A 111 7.50 22.78 40.76
N GLU A 112 7.24 24.10 40.86
CA GLU A 112 6.28 24.80 39.99
C GLU A 112 6.69 24.77 38.51
N GLU A 113 7.98 25.01 38.20
CA GLU A 113 8.51 24.94 36.83
C GLU A 113 8.28 23.56 36.18
N PHE A 114 8.61 22.48 36.90
CA PHE A 114 8.43 21.12 36.37
C PHE A 114 6.96 20.66 36.38
N GLU A 115 6.13 21.22 37.25
CA GLU A 115 4.68 21.03 37.21
C GLU A 115 4.06 21.64 35.94
N GLU A 116 4.52 22.83 35.54
CA GLU A 116 4.08 23.45 34.29
C GLU A 116 4.49 22.62 33.07
N ILE A 117 5.76 22.19 33.01
CA ILE A 117 6.25 21.29 31.94
C ILE A 117 5.40 20.01 31.91
N TYR A 118 5.19 19.37 33.06
CA TYR A 118 4.40 18.14 33.14
C TYR A 118 2.95 18.36 32.67
N ALA A 119 2.30 19.43 33.12
CA ALA A 119 0.92 19.74 32.75
C ALA A 119 0.77 20.05 31.26
N GLN A 120 1.71 20.83 30.70
CA GLN A 120 1.76 21.15 29.28
C GLN A 120 1.89 19.88 28.43
N GLU A 121 2.87 19.03 28.75
CA GLU A 121 3.12 17.80 27.98
C GLU A 121 2.01 16.77 28.15
N LEU A 122 1.31 16.76 29.29
CA LEU A 122 0.13 15.92 29.50
C LEU A 122 -1.02 16.33 28.58
N GLU A 123 -1.28 17.63 28.44
CA GLU A 123 -2.36 18.12 27.57
C GLU A 123 -2.02 18.02 26.09
N GLU A 124 -0.76 18.32 25.71
CA GLU A 124 -0.28 18.14 24.34
C GLU A 124 -0.35 16.65 23.95
N GLY A 125 0.15 15.74 24.79
CA GLY A 125 0.16 14.33 24.42
C GLY A 125 -1.22 13.68 24.36
N LYS A 126 -2.22 14.12 25.14
CA LYS A 126 -3.63 13.73 24.92
C LYS A 126 -4.09 14.08 23.50
N THR A 127 -3.78 15.31 23.07
CA THR A 127 -4.13 15.78 21.73
C THR A 127 -3.41 14.96 20.65
N LEU A 128 -2.13 14.64 20.87
CA LEU A 128 -1.35 13.81 19.96
C LEU A 128 -1.91 12.38 19.86
N ILE A 129 -2.27 11.75 20.98
CA ILE A 129 -2.85 10.40 21.01
C ILE A 129 -4.18 10.35 20.25
N LEU A 130 -5.08 11.33 20.46
CA LEU A 130 -6.29 11.46 19.66
C LEU A 130 -5.98 11.70 18.17
N GLY A 131 -4.92 12.46 17.90
CA GLY A 131 -4.44 12.70 16.54
C GLY A 131 -4.00 11.41 15.82
N ILE A 132 -3.43 10.42 16.51
CA ILE A 132 -3.05 9.13 15.90
C ILE A 132 -4.27 8.44 15.32
N GLU A 133 -5.40 8.42 16.07
CA GLU A 133 -6.64 7.77 15.64
C GLU A 133 -7.35 8.51 14.51
N GLN A 134 -7.20 9.84 14.46
CA GLN A 134 -7.87 10.73 13.51
C GLN A 134 -7.02 11.07 12.29
N ALA A 135 -5.76 10.59 12.24
CA ALA A 135 -4.88 10.83 11.11
C ALA A 135 -5.52 10.29 9.83
N GLN A 136 -5.52 11.12 8.80
CA GLN A 136 -6.11 10.82 7.49
C GLN A 136 -5.05 10.38 6.47
N ASN A 137 -3.76 10.57 6.79
CA ASN A 137 -2.66 10.23 5.91
C ASN A 137 -1.34 10.05 6.70
N VAL A 138 -0.34 9.49 6.01
CA VAL A 138 0.98 9.20 6.58
C VAL A 138 1.74 10.46 7.02
N ALA A 139 1.58 11.58 6.31
CA ALA A 139 2.26 12.82 6.67
C ALA A 139 1.78 13.37 8.04
N GLN A 140 0.49 13.23 8.34
CA GLN A 140 -0.07 13.55 9.65
C GLN A 140 0.48 12.62 10.73
N LEU A 141 0.53 11.29 10.49
CA LEU A 141 1.13 10.35 11.44
C LEU A 141 2.60 10.66 11.72
N LYS A 142 3.40 11.00 10.70
CA LYS A 142 4.81 11.40 10.85
C LYS A 142 4.93 12.67 11.69
N THR A 143 4.08 13.67 11.45
CA THR A 143 4.03 14.89 12.27
C THR A 143 3.70 14.59 13.74
N ILE A 144 2.73 13.71 14.00
CA ILE A 144 2.35 13.31 15.36
C ILE A 144 3.48 12.55 16.05
N ARG A 145 4.13 11.60 15.35
CA ARG A 145 5.33 10.89 15.83
C ARG A 145 6.41 11.87 16.28
N ASP A 146 6.69 12.88 15.46
CA ASP A 146 7.76 13.85 15.74
C ASP A 146 7.45 14.70 16.98
N ARG A 147 6.19 15.16 17.11
CA ARG A 147 5.75 15.90 18.30
C ARG A 147 5.75 15.02 19.55
N LEU A 148 5.34 13.75 19.43
CA LEU A 148 5.35 12.81 20.55
C LEU A 148 6.78 12.53 21.03
N SER A 149 7.74 12.45 20.10
CA SER A 149 9.18 12.34 20.42
C SER A 149 9.67 13.55 21.23
N ILE A 150 9.28 14.77 20.84
CA ILE A 150 9.61 16.00 21.58
C ILE A 150 9.03 15.95 23.00
N ALA A 151 7.78 15.53 23.16
CA ALA A 151 7.13 15.41 24.46
C ALA A 151 7.86 14.40 25.37
N ILE A 152 8.29 13.26 24.82
CA ILE A 152 9.10 12.27 25.54
C ILE A 152 10.43 12.89 26.00
N ILE A 153 11.12 13.64 25.14
CA ILE A 153 12.37 14.32 25.49
C ILE A 153 12.12 15.28 26.66
N ARG A 154 11.10 16.13 26.59
CA ARG A 154 10.78 17.11 27.66
C ARG A 154 10.42 16.42 28.98
N LEU A 155 9.54 15.42 28.97
CA LEU A 155 9.20 14.63 30.17
C LEU A 155 10.42 13.91 30.75
N SER A 156 11.40 13.54 29.92
CA SER A 156 12.63 12.90 30.39
C SER A 156 13.58 13.83 31.15
N THR A 157 13.43 15.16 31.00
CA THR A 157 14.25 16.16 31.70
C THR A 157 13.80 16.43 33.14
N ILE A 158 12.60 15.96 33.53
CA ILE A 158 12.06 16.16 34.88
C ILE A 158 12.94 15.41 35.89
N PRO A 159 13.54 16.12 36.89
CA PRO A 159 14.52 15.53 37.79
C PRO A 159 13.86 14.65 38.85
N LYS A 160 14.64 13.77 39.51
CA LYS A 160 14.10 12.74 40.42
C LYS A 160 13.56 13.27 41.74
N ASP A 161 14.00 14.47 42.12
CA ASP A 161 13.74 15.12 43.40
C ASP A 161 12.46 15.96 43.41
N VAL A 162 11.84 16.22 42.25
CA VAL A 162 10.60 17.02 42.17
C VAL A 162 9.34 16.19 42.35
N ARG A 163 8.27 16.85 42.83
CA ARG A 163 7.00 16.22 43.21
C ARG A 163 6.37 15.38 42.09
N VAL A 164 6.37 15.89 40.85
CA VAL A 164 5.73 15.25 39.69
C VAL A 164 6.53 14.10 39.07
N TYR A 165 7.75 13.82 39.53
CA TYR A 165 8.64 12.87 38.88
C TYR A 165 8.00 11.49 38.66
N ARG A 166 7.35 10.93 39.68
CA ARG A 166 6.76 9.57 39.58
C ARG A 166 5.68 9.47 38.52
N ASP A 167 4.84 10.50 38.39
CA ASP A 167 3.76 10.53 37.41
C ASP A 167 4.29 10.84 36.00
N ALA A 168 5.24 11.76 35.88
CA ALA A 168 5.98 11.99 34.63
C ALA A 168 6.62 10.70 34.09
N ARG A 169 7.21 9.86 34.94
CA ARG A 169 7.76 8.56 34.53
C ARG A 169 6.70 7.56 34.06
N LYS A 170 5.45 7.64 34.54
CA LYS A 170 4.35 6.81 34.04
C LYS A 170 3.95 7.27 32.63
N VAL A 171 3.65 8.56 32.49
CA VAL A 171 3.26 9.17 31.20
C VAL A 171 4.34 8.96 30.15
N LEU A 172 5.62 9.10 30.50
CA LEU A 172 6.73 8.84 29.59
C LEU A 172 6.73 7.42 29.03
N ARG A 173 6.42 6.39 29.84
CA ARG A 173 6.31 5.01 29.35
C ARG A 173 5.11 4.85 28.40
N GLU A 174 4.00 5.50 28.69
CA GLU A 174 2.82 5.47 27.83
C GLU A 174 3.13 6.14 26.48
N TYR A 175 3.76 7.31 26.47
CA TYR A 175 4.13 8.00 25.23
C TYR A 175 5.14 7.19 24.41
N GLN A 176 6.11 6.52 25.06
CA GLN A 176 7.02 5.61 24.37
C GLN A 176 6.28 4.44 23.69
N ASN A 177 5.27 3.88 24.35
CA ASN A 177 4.44 2.84 23.75
C ASN A 177 3.67 3.36 22.53
N TYR A 178 3.03 4.54 22.64
CA TYR A 178 2.35 5.17 21.51
C TYR A 178 3.30 5.49 20.36
N LEU A 179 4.50 6.00 20.65
CA LEU A 179 5.51 6.28 19.63
C LEU A 179 5.86 5.01 18.83
N ASN A 180 6.10 3.89 19.53
CA ASN A 180 6.38 2.61 18.88
C ASN A 180 5.21 2.14 18.00
N LEU A 181 3.98 2.24 18.50
CA LEU A 181 2.78 1.88 17.73
C LEU A 181 2.63 2.76 16.48
N THR A 182 2.81 4.08 16.61
CA THR A 182 2.76 5.02 15.48
C THR A 182 3.84 4.72 14.45
N GLN A 183 5.06 4.35 14.86
CA GLN A 183 6.14 3.98 13.95
C GLN A 183 5.81 2.70 13.15
N VAL A 184 5.23 1.68 13.81
CA VAL A 184 4.76 0.47 13.13
C VAL A 184 3.67 0.80 12.11
N GLU A 185 2.71 1.65 12.48
CA GLU A 185 1.65 2.05 11.55
C GLU A 185 2.22 2.83 10.35
N ILE A 186 3.14 3.79 10.59
CA ILE A 186 3.82 4.52 9.51
C ILE A 186 4.53 3.55 8.55
N ALA A 187 5.27 2.57 9.06
CA ALA A 187 5.99 1.60 8.22
C ALA A 187 5.03 0.76 7.37
N LYS A 188 3.90 0.33 7.95
CA LYS A 188 2.82 -0.37 7.24
C LYS A 188 2.24 0.49 6.11
N GLU A 189 1.94 1.76 6.38
CA GLU A 189 1.38 2.67 5.39
C GLU A 189 2.38 3.02 4.27
N ASP A 190 3.66 3.25 4.62
CA ASP A 190 4.72 3.48 3.63
C ASP A 190 4.89 2.24 2.73
N GLN A 191 4.83 1.02 3.28
CA GLN A 191 4.87 -0.21 2.50
C GLN A 191 3.66 -0.33 1.55
N ALA A 192 2.45 -0.04 2.04
CA ALA A 192 1.24 -0.08 1.21
C ALA A 192 1.31 0.91 0.04
N GLN A 193 1.81 2.12 0.28
CA GLN A 193 2.04 3.13 -0.77
C GLN A 193 3.07 2.66 -1.80
N GLN A 194 4.18 2.06 -1.36
CA GLN A 194 5.20 1.52 -2.26
C GLN A 194 4.68 0.36 -3.11
N GLN A 195 3.89 -0.54 -2.53
CA GLN A 195 3.24 -1.64 -3.24
C GLN A 195 2.27 -1.10 -4.30
N LEU A 196 1.42 -0.14 -3.95
CA LEU A 196 0.49 0.47 -4.89
C LEU A 196 1.22 1.16 -6.06
N ALA A 197 2.26 1.95 -5.76
CA ALA A 197 3.05 2.62 -6.81
C ALA A 197 3.75 1.62 -7.76
N THR A 198 4.16 0.45 -7.25
CA THR A 198 4.71 -0.64 -8.08
C THR A 198 3.62 -1.24 -8.97
N ILE A 199 2.45 -1.49 -8.41
CA ILE A 199 1.30 -2.03 -9.14
C ILE A 199 0.81 -1.05 -10.23
N ASP A 200 0.83 0.25 -9.98
CA ASP A 200 0.45 1.26 -10.98
C ASP A 200 1.35 1.15 -12.22
N ARG A 201 2.68 1.06 -12.04
CA ARG A 201 3.64 0.86 -13.14
C ARG A 201 3.42 -0.45 -13.89
N LEU A 202 3.11 -1.53 -13.16
CA LEU A 202 2.76 -2.82 -13.78
C LEU A 202 1.46 -2.71 -14.57
N SER A 203 0.48 -1.97 -14.06
CA SER A 203 -0.81 -1.73 -14.70
C SER A 203 -0.67 -0.93 -15.99
N ASP A 204 0.23 0.06 -16.03
CA ASP A 204 0.54 0.80 -17.26
C ASP A 204 1.18 -0.10 -18.32
N THR A 205 2.10 -0.97 -17.90
CA THR A 205 2.74 -1.95 -18.81
C THR A 205 1.72 -2.96 -19.35
N ALA A 206 0.88 -3.53 -18.48
CA ALA A 206 -0.17 -4.47 -18.86
C ALA A 206 -1.22 -3.80 -19.78
N ALA A 207 -1.54 -2.53 -19.54
CA ALA A 207 -2.42 -1.74 -20.40
C ALA A 207 -1.85 -1.58 -21.80
N GLN A 208 -0.56 -1.23 -21.94
CA GLN A 208 0.11 -1.14 -23.23
C GLN A 208 0.09 -2.47 -23.97
N ARG A 209 0.46 -3.57 -23.29
CA ARG A 209 0.43 -4.93 -23.89
C ARG A 209 -0.96 -5.29 -24.37
N THR A 210 -1.98 -5.01 -23.56
CA THR A 210 -3.39 -5.23 -23.93
C THR A 210 -3.77 -4.46 -25.18
N THR A 211 -3.40 -3.19 -25.30
CA THR A 211 -3.71 -2.35 -26.47
C THR A 211 -3.01 -2.82 -27.75
N THR A 212 -1.81 -3.40 -27.63
CA THR A 212 -1.05 -3.91 -28.79
C THR A 212 -1.35 -5.37 -29.15
N ALA A 213 -2.16 -6.06 -28.36
CA ALA A 213 -2.50 -7.46 -28.58
C ALA A 213 -3.44 -7.60 -29.79
N ASN A 214 -3.10 -8.49 -30.71
CA ASN A 214 -3.87 -8.74 -31.93
C ASN A 214 -4.12 -10.25 -32.17
N THR A 215 -3.70 -11.09 -31.24
CA THR A 215 -3.82 -12.55 -31.34
C THR A 215 -4.33 -13.11 -30.01
N VAL A 216 -4.98 -14.28 -30.06
CA VAL A 216 -5.48 -14.96 -28.85
C VAL A 216 -4.38 -15.17 -27.82
N SER A 217 -3.19 -15.61 -28.25
CA SER A 217 -2.04 -15.82 -27.36
C SER A 217 -1.63 -14.53 -26.66
N GLN A 218 -1.49 -13.41 -27.39
CA GLN A 218 -1.12 -12.12 -26.79
C GLN A 218 -2.16 -11.62 -25.78
N TYR A 219 -3.45 -11.84 -26.07
CA TYR A 219 -4.52 -11.52 -25.14
C TYR A 219 -4.50 -12.42 -23.89
N GLN A 220 -4.16 -13.70 -24.02
CA GLN A 220 -3.98 -14.60 -22.88
C GLN A 220 -2.81 -14.18 -21.98
N ASP A 221 -1.69 -13.76 -22.58
CA ASP A 221 -0.55 -13.21 -21.85
C ASP A 221 -0.96 -11.94 -21.08
N ALA A 222 -1.64 -11.01 -21.76
CA ALA A 222 -2.15 -9.79 -21.12
C ALA A 222 -3.14 -10.09 -19.99
N LYS A 223 -4.04 -11.07 -20.16
CA LYS A 223 -4.96 -11.52 -19.11
C LYS A 223 -4.22 -12.00 -17.87
N THR A 224 -3.19 -12.82 -18.06
CA THR A 224 -2.36 -13.36 -16.97
C THR A 224 -1.67 -12.24 -16.18
N GLU A 225 -1.21 -11.18 -16.86
CA GLU A 225 -0.65 -10.00 -16.20
C GLU A 225 -1.66 -9.24 -15.35
N TRP A 226 -2.87 -9.00 -15.89
CA TRP A 226 -3.93 -8.34 -15.13
C TRP A 226 -4.41 -9.17 -13.94
N GLU A 227 -4.45 -10.50 -14.07
CA GLU A 227 -4.75 -11.41 -12.96
C GLU A 227 -3.66 -11.33 -11.88
N LYS A 228 -2.38 -11.28 -12.27
CA LYS A 228 -1.27 -11.06 -11.33
C LYS A 228 -1.38 -9.72 -10.61
N ILE A 229 -1.71 -8.63 -11.32
CA ILE A 229 -1.98 -7.32 -10.74
C ILE A 229 -3.13 -7.40 -9.73
N GLN A 230 -4.23 -8.06 -10.10
CA GLN A 230 -5.38 -8.25 -9.20
C GLN A 230 -4.99 -9.01 -7.92
N GLN A 231 -4.15 -10.04 -8.02
CA GLN A 231 -3.64 -10.76 -6.85
C GLN A 231 -2.73 -9.89 -5.99
N GLN A 232 -1.83 -9.10 -6.59
CA GLN A 232 -0.98 -8.18 -5.84
C GLN A 232 -1.78 -7.10 -5.11
N LEU A 233 -2.82 -6.53 -5.73
CA LEU A 233 -3.71 -5.57 -5.07
C LEU A 233 -4.38 -6.16 -3.82
N LYS A 234 -4.78 -7.45 -3.87
CA LYS A 234 -5.38 -8.15 -2.72
C LYS A 234 -4.40 -8.39 -1.56
N THR A 235 -3.09 -8.28 -1.79
CA THR A 235 -2.10 -8.40 -0.72
C THR A 235 -1.91 -7.11 0.09
N ILE A 236 -2.37 -5.96 -0.43
CA ILE A 236 -2.32 -4.70 0.30
C ILE A 236 -3.39 -4.73 1.41
N PRO A 237 -3.04 -4.48 2.68
CA PRO A 237 -4.02 -4.49 3.76
C PRO A 237 -5.14 -3.46 3.54
N SER A 238 -6.39 -3.88 3.74
CA SER A 238 -7.59 -3.05 3.52
C SER A 238 -7.76 -1.92 4.55
N ASN A 239 -7.00 -1.96 5.64
CA ASN A 239 -7.00 -0.96 6.70
C ASN A 239 -5.87 0.05 6.56
N THR A 240 -5.56 0.45 5.34
CA THR A 240 -4.55 1.45 5.00
C THR A 240 -5.21 2.73 4.49
N PHE A 241 -4.45 3.82 4.43
CA PHE A 241 -4.91 5.08 3.84
C PHE A 241 -5.15 4.98 2.33
N VAL A 242 -4.48 4.04 1.64
CA VAL A 242 -4.61 3.82 0.19
C VAL A 242 -5.73 2.85 -0.20
N ARG A 243 -6.63 2.50 0.72
CA ARG A 243 -7.65 1.47 0.50
C ARG A 243 -8.61 1.80 -0.64
N ASP A 244 -8.97 3.09 -0.80
CA ASP A 244 -9.96 3.53 -1.77
C ASP A 244 -9.35 3.47 -3.18
N GLU A 245 -8.06 3.84 -3.31
CA GLU A 245 -7.26 3.69 -4.53
C GLU A 245 -7.06 2.22 -4.90
N VAL A 246 -6.73 1.35 -3.93
CA VAL A 246 -6.62 -0.10 -4.16
C VAL A 246 -7.93 -0.68 -4.67
N GLN A 247 -9.06 -0.28 -4.08
CA GLN A 247 -10.38 -0.74 -4.52
C GLN A 247 -10.71 -0.27 -5.94
N ALA A 248 -10.39 0.98 -6.28
CA ALA A 248 -10.56 1.50 -7.64
C ALA A 248 -9.69 0.72 -8.65
N GLN A 249 -8.44 0.42 -8.30
CA GLN A 249 -7.55 -0.38 -9.16
C GLN A 249 -8.05 -1.83 -9.33
N LEU A 250 -8.61 -2.45 -8.28
CA LEU A 250 -9.22 -3.77 -8.38
C LEU A 250 -10.39 -3.78 -9.38
N GLN A 251 -11.25 -2.77 -9.32
CA GLN A 251 -12.37 -2.62 -10.28
C GLN A 251 -11.85 -2.44 -11.70
N LYS A 252 -10.82 -1.61 -11.89
CA LYS A 252 -10.17 -1.40 -13.20
C LYS A 252 -9.58 -2.70 -13.74
N ALA A 253 -8.84 -3.46 -12.93
CA ALA A 253 -8.26 -4.74 -13.32
C ALA A 253 -9.36 -5.76 -13.72
N ASN A 254 -10.44 -5.86 -12.95
CA ASN A 254 -11.58 -6.73 -13.27
C ASN A 254 -12.23 -6.38 -14.61
N ALA A 255 -12.43 -5.08 -14.86
CA ALA A 255 -12.99 -4.60 -16.12
C ALA A 255 -12.07 -4.96 -17.30
N LYS A 256 -10.75 -4.77 -17.14
CA LYS A 256 -9.76 -5.13 -18.18
C LYS A 256 -9.74 -6.62 -18.47
N ILE A 257 -9.75 -7.48 -17.45
CA ILE A 257 -9.83 -8.93 -17.62
C ILE A 257 -11.08 -9.33 -18.41
N LYS A 258 -12.24 -8.74 -18.09
CA LYS A 258 -13.50 -9.01 -18.79
C LYS A 258 -13.44 -8.57 -20.26
N THR A 259 -12.89 -7.38 -20.55
CA THR A 259 -12.69 -6.92 -21.92
C THR A 259 -11.79 -7.86 -22.70
N ILE A 260 -10.65 -8.25 -22.14
CA ILE A 260 -9.70 -9.19 -22.78
C ILE A 260 -10.38 -10.53 -23.08
N GLN A 261 -11.19 -11.04 -22.15
CA GLN A 261 -11.95 -12.28 -22.36
C GLN A 261 -12.91 -12.17 -23.55
N SER A 262 -13.62 -11.05 -23.68
CA SER A 262 -14.51 -10.78 -24.83
C SER A 262 -13.73 -10.71 -26.15
N GLU A 263 -12.56 -10.08 -26.18
CA GLU A 263 -11.71 -10.00 -27.38
C GLU A 263 -11.20 -11.38 -27.80
N ILE A 264 -10.81 -12.23 -26.83
CA ILE A 264 -10.43 -13.62 -27.09
C ILE A 264 -11.58 -14.39 -27.75
N GLU A 265 -12.79 -14.31 -27.18
CA GLU A 265 -13.98 -15.00 -27.69
C GLU A 265 -14.34 -14.54 -29.11
N GLN A 266 -14.24 -13.24 -29.38
CA GLN A 266 -14.45 -12.68 -30.71
C GLN A 266 -13.42 -13.19 -31.73
N LEU A 267 -12.13 -13.21 -31.38
CA LEU A 267 -11.07 -13.70 -32.26
C LEU A 267 -11.22 -15.19 -32.56
N VAL A 268 -11.59 -16.00 -31.56
CA VAL A 268 -11.86 -17.43 -31.74
C VAL A 268 -13.03 -17.64 -32.69
N THR A 269 -14.16 -16.97 -32.44
CA THR A 269 -15.35 -17.04 -33.30
C THR A 269 -15.03 -16.62 -34.75
N GLN A 270 -14.24 -15.57 -34.92
CA GLN A 270 -13.82 -15.11 -36.25
C GLN A 270 -12.93 -16.14 -36.96
N ALA A 271 -12.02 -16.79 -36.24
CA ALA A 271 -11.16 -17.84 -36.79
C ALA A 271 -11.98 -19.06 -37.25
N GLU A 272 -12.97 -19.48 -36.47
CA GLU A 272 -13.88 -20.58 -36.81
C GLU A 272 -14.69 -20.28 -38.08
N GLN A 273 -15.28 -19.09 -38.18
CA GLN A 273 -16.03 -18.66 -39.36
C GLN A 273 -15.15 -18.62 -40.63
N ARG A 274 -13.89 -18.18 -40.51
CA ARG A 274 -12.94 -18.18 -41.63
C ARG A 274 -12.61 -19.61 -42.06
N LEU A 275 -12.38 -20.51 -41.11
CA LEU A 275 -12.10 -21.91 -41.38
C LEU A 275 -13.28 -22.61 -42.09
N GLU A 276 -14.51 -22.32 -41.64
CA GLU A 276 -15.71 -22.85 -42.29
C GLU A 276 -15.83 -22.37 -43.74
N LYS A 277 -15.65 -21.07 -43.99
CA LYS A 277 -15.68 -20.51 -45.35
C LYS A 277 -14.63 -21.14 -46.26
N VAL A 278 -13.39 -21.30 -45.79
CA VAL A 278 -12.31 -21.96 -46.55
C VAL A 278 -12.67 -23.41 -46.86
N THR A 279 -13.24 -24.13 -45.89
CA THR A 279 -13.67 -25.52 -46.07
C THR A 279 -14.81 -25.64 -47.08
N GLN A 280 -15.79 -24.73 -47.04
CA GLN A 280 -16.89 -24.67 -48.00
C GLN A 280 -16.38 -24.37 -49.42
N GLN A 281 -15.48 -23.40 -49.57
CA GLN A 281 -14.86 -23.06 -50.86
C GLN A 281 -14.06 -24.24 -51.43
N ALA A 282 -13.25 -24.91 -50.63
CA ALA A 282 -12.49 -26.09 -51.05
C ALA A 282 -13.42 -27.23 -51.52
N LYS A 283 -14.55 -27.43 -50.83
CA LYS A 283 -15.57 -28.40 -51.25
C LYS A 283 -16.20 -28.04 -52.60
N GLN A 284 -16.55 -26.78 -52.82
CA GLN A 284 -17.12 -26.29 -54.09
C GLN A 284 -16.12 -26.44 -55.24
N GLN A 285 -14.85 -26.08 -55.04
CA GLN A 285 -13.79 -26.26 -56.02
C GLN A 285 -13.61 -27.74 -56.41
N ARG A 286 -13.65 -28.64 -55.42
CA ARG A 286 -13.56 -30.08 -55.69
C ARG A 286 -14.74 -30.60 -56.50
N ILE A 287 -15.96 -30.15 -56.20
CA ILE A 287 -17.16 -30.52 -56.98
C ILE A 287 -17.04 -30.00 -58.42
N ALA A 288 -16.60 -28.75 -58.61
CA ALA A 288 -16.37 -28.17 -59.93
C ALA A 288 -15.30 -28.95 -60.74
N GLN A 289 -14.19 -29.33 -60.11
CA GLN A 289 -13.14 -30.14 -60.73
C GLN A 289 -13.67 -31.53 -61.17
N ILE A 290 -14.40 -32.23 -60.30
CA ILE A 290 -15.01 -33.53 -60.65
C ILE A 290 -15.98 -33.38 -61.82
N THR A 291 -16.75 -32.29 -61.85
CA THR A 291 -17.73 -32.01 -62.91
C THR A 291 -17.03 -31.71 -64.23
N ALA A 292 -15.95 -30.92 -64.22
CA ALA A 292 -15.15 -30.62 -65.40
C ALA A 292 -14.47 -31.87 -65.99
N VAL A 293 -13.92 -32.76 -65.15
CA VAL A 293 -13.34 -34.04 -65.58
C VAL A 293 -14.41 -34.93 -66.22
N ARG A 294 -15.62 -34.99 -65.63
CA ARG A 294 -16.73 -35.76 -66.20
C ARG A 294 -17.21 -35.20 -67.55
N ALA A 295 -17.23 -33.89 -67.71
CA ALA A 295 -17.62 -33.23 -68.96
C ALA A 295 -16.61 -33.41 -70.10
N SER A 296 -15.33 -33.58 -69.77
CA SER A 296 -14.23 -33.76 -70.73
C SER A 296 -13.93 -35.22 -71.07
N ALA A 297 -14.67 -36.18 -70.50
CA ALA A 297 -14.51 -37.60 -70.83
C ALA A 297 -14.92 -37.86 -72.29
N PRO A 298 -14.00 -38.34 -73.16
CA PRO A 298 -14.32 -38.64 -74.55
C PRO A 298 -15.39 -39.74 -74.62
N LYS A 299 -16.38 -39.56 -75.51
CA LYS A 299 -17.40 -40.57 -75.84
C LYS A 299 -16.77 -41.72 -76.63
N THR A 300 -15.83 -42.44 -76.04
CA THR A 300 -15.25 -43.62 -76.67
C THR A 300 -16.13 -44.83 -76.33
N PRO A 301 -16.55 -45.65 -77.32
CA PRO A 301 -17.45 -46.77 -77.09
C PRO A 301 -16.83 -47.79 -76.12
N LEU A 302 -17.66 -48.21 -75.17
CA LEU A 302 -17.38 -49.12 -74.06
C LEU A 302 -16.64 -50.39 -74.54
N THR A 303 -15.37 -50.54 -74.15
CA THR A 303 -14.66 -51.83 -74.18
C THR A 303 -14.43 -52.28 -72.73
N THR A 304 -14.71 -53.55 -72.48
CA THR A 304 -14.90 -54.22 -71.18
C THR A 304 -13.82 -53.93 -70.13
N PRO A 305 -14.17 -53.59 -68.87
CA PRO A 305 -13.18 -53.21 -67.86
C PRO A 305 -12.53 -54.41 -67.15
N VAL A 306 -11.20 -54.36 -67.04
CA VAL A 306 -10.37 -55.20 -66.14
C VAL A 306 -10.49 -54.67 -64.71
N VAL A 307 -10.90 -55.55 -63.80
CA VAL A 307 -11.05 -55.28 -62.35
C VAL A 307 -9.67 -55.01 -61.74
N ARG A 308 -9.41 -53.79 -61.26
CA ARG A 308 -8.19 -53.45 -60.48
C ARG A 308 -8.59 -53.03 -59.07
N ALA A 309 -8.11 -53.78 -58.09
CA ALA A 309 -8.41 -53.62 -56.67
C ALA A 309 -8.03 -52.21 -56.15
N ALA A 310 -8.99 -51.55 -55.50
CA ALA A 310 -8.83 -50.22 -54.91
C ALA A 310 -8.16 -50.31 -53.53
N GLN A 311 -7.14 -49.48 -53.29
CA GLN A 311 -6.54 -49.29 -51.97
C GLN A 311 -7.25 -48.16 -51.19
N PRO A 312 -7.44 -48.31 -49.86
CA PRO A 312 -8.12 -47.32 -49.03
C PRO A 312 -7.21 -46.12 -48.72
N LEU A 313 -7.73 -44.92 -48.96
CA LEU A 313 -7.04 -43.64 -48.72
C LEU A 313 -7.33 -43.15 -47.28
N VAL A 314 -6.28 -43.07 -46.47
CA VAL A 314 -6.32 -42.71 -45.04
C VAL A 314 -6.63 -41.21 -44.86
N GLN A 315 -7.90 -40.85 -44.60
CA GLN A 315 -8.33 -39.45 -44.39
C GLN A 315 -8.45 -39.01 -42.91
N SER A 316 -8.16 -39.88 -41.93
CA SER A 316 -8.62 -39.63 -40.56
C SER A 316 -7.75 -38.73 -39.67
N ASN A 317 -6.52 -38.36 -40.07
CA ASN A 317 -5.58 -37.68 -39.15
C ASN A 317 -5.45 -36.16 -39.30
N LEU A 318 -6.11 -35.50 -40.26
CA LEU A 318 -5.86 -34.06 -40.53
C LEU A 318 -6.58 -33.11 -39.57
N LYS A 319 -7.75 -33.48 -39.02
CA LYS A 319 -8.54 -32.61 -38.13
C LYS A 319 -7.93 -32.46 -36.74
N PHE A 320 -7.26 -33.49 -36.22
CA PHE A 320 -6.67 -33.45 -34.86
C PHE A 320 -5.38 -32.62 -34.80
N LEU A 321 -4.61 -32.54 -35.88
CA LEU A 321 -3.37 -31.76 -35.94
C LEU A 321 -3.60 -30.24 -36.02
N LEU A 322 -4.74 -29.80 -36.58
CA LEU A 322 -5.03 -28.36 -36.76
C LEU A 322 -5.48 -27.66 -35.47
N ILE A 323 -6.15 -28.38 -34.55
CA ILE A 323 -6.54 -27.83 -33.25
C ILE A 323 -5.31 -27.65 -32.33
N GLN A 324 -4.34 -28.58 -32.40
CA GLN A 324 -3.07 -28.46 -31.68
C GLN A 324 -2.24 -27.26 -32.19
N LEU A 325 -2.22 -26.98 -33.50
CA LEU A 325 -1.44 -25.87 -34.08
C LEU A 325 -1.98 -24.46 -33.76
N ILE A 326 -3.26 -24.34 -33.37
CA ILE A 326 -3.85 -23.05 -32.98
C ILE A 326 -3.68 -22.78 -31.48
N ILE A 327 -3.46 -23.83 -30.67
CA ILE A 327 -3.35 -23.74 -29.20
C ILE A 327 -1.89 -23.81 -28.72
N LEU A 328 -0.94 -24.30 -29.53
CA LEU A 328 0.46 -24.36 -29.10
C LEU A 328 1.11 -22.96 -29.03
N PRO A 329 1.57 -22.51 -27.84
CA PRO A 329 2.31 -21.27 -27.72
C PRO A 329 3.66 -21.41 -28.44
N LYS A 330 4.03 -20.40 -29.24
CA LYS A 330 5.31 -20.32 -29.99
C LYS A 330 6.56 -20.12 -29.09
N ASN A 331 6.58 -20.68 -27.88
CA ASN A 331 7.66 -20.49 -26.89
C ASN A 331 8.89 -21.41 -27.09
N LEU A 332 9.18 -21.87 -28.31
CA LEU A 332 10.32 -22.76 -28.60
C LEU A 332 11.50 -22.08 -29.32
N THR A 333 11.57 -20.75 -29.32
CA THR A 333 12.64 -20.00 -30.02
C THR A 333 13.38 -18.98 -29.16
N GLN A 334 13.73 -19.35 -27.92
CA GLN A 334 14.86 -18.76 -27.19
C GLN A 334 15.57 -19.84 -26.37
N ARG A 335 16.61 -20.42 -26.96
CA ARG A 335 17.75 -21.02 -26.25
C ARG A 335 19.02 -20.51 -26.89
#